data_AF-A0A5R2NAH2-F1
#
_entry.id   AF-A0A5R2NAH2-F1
#
_cell.length_a   1.000
_cell.length_b   1.000
_cell.length_c   1.000
_cell.angle_alpha   90.00
_cell.angle_beta   90.00
_cell.angle_gamma   90.00
#
_symmetry.space_group_name_H-M   'P 1'
#
loop_
_entity.id
_entity.type
_entity.pdbx_description
1 polymer ?
#
loop_
_entity_poly.entity_id
_entity_poly.type
_entity_poly.pdbx_seq_one_letter_code
_entity_poly.pdbx_strand_id
1 'polypeptide(L)'
;MSRRLFLSSVAMFTATATSASFARSLSGSLPWAPLSSDPPMQVVSGGWQFFTPQEAALVEAIVDRLVPADDLSMGGKEAGCAVYIDRQLTGAFGTSSRLYTKGPFLPGLPTQGYQGEANPAQRYRIGLAAIDAFLKQRDGKTFAELQPADQDAFLTAMEAGKVDLP
;
A
#
# COMPACT_ATOMS: atom_id res chain seq x y z
N MET A 1 -40.09 -36.54 -16.16
CA MET A 1 -39.53 -36.60 -14.79
C MET A 1 -40.04 -35.39 -14.00
N SER A 2 -40.79 -35.61 -12.92
CA SER A 2 -41.63 -34.58 -12.30
C SER A 2 -40.91 -33.80 -11.19
N ARG A 3 -41.03 -32.47 -11.22
CA ARG A 3 -40.43 -31.51 -10.27
C ARG A 3 -40.81 -31.75 -8.80
N ARG A 4 -41.85 -32.56 -8.54
CA ARG A 4 -42.36 -32.88 -7.19
C ARG A 4 -41.61 -34.02 -6.50
N LEU A 5 -40.95 -34.90 -7.27
CA LEU A 5 -40.15 -36.00 -6.72
C LEU A 5 -38.75 -35.53 -6.25
N PHE A 6 -38.23 -34.45 -6.84
CA PHE A 6 -36.90 -33.93 -6.49
C PHE A 6 -36.88 -33.20 -5.13
N LEU A 7 -37.96 -32.50 -4.77
CA LEU A 7 -38.07 -31.86 -3.43
C LEU A 7 -38.35 -32.86 -2.31
N SER A 8 -38.97 -34.01 -2.61
CA SER A 8 -39.27 -35.02 -1.58
C SER A 8 -38.06 -35.91 -1.26
N SER A 9 -37.07 -36.02 -2.14
CA SER A 9 -35.85 -36.80 -1.89
C SER A 9 -34.82 -36.11 -0.98
N VAL A 10 -34.91 -34.81 -0.73
CA VAL A 10 -33.95 -34.09 0.14
C VAL A 10 -34.35 -34.16 1.62
N ALA A 11 -35.62 -34.38 1.93
CA ALA A 11 -36.13 -34.35 3.31
C ALA A 11 -35.76 -35.58 4.16
N MET A 12 -35.28 -36.68 3.57
CA MET A 12 -34.95 -37.91 4.31
C MET A 12 -33.46 -38.09 4.63
N PHE A 13 -32.58 -37.19 4.21
CA PHE A 13 -31.14 -37.26 4.55
C PHE A 13 -30.69 -36.32 5.68
N THR A 14 -31.63 -35.66 6.37
CA THR A 14 -31.29 -34.66 7.41
C THR A 14 -31.45 -35.15 8.84
N ALA A 15 -31.78 -36.43 9.08
CA ALA A 15 -32.10 -36.91 10.43
C ALA A 15 -30.96 -37.68 11.16
N THR A 16 -29.83 -38.00 10.54
CA THR A 16 -28.79 -38.87 11.17
C THR A 16 -27.34 -38.44 10.94
N ALA A 17 -27.10 -37.14 10.75
CA ALA A 17 -25.73 -36.58 10.78
C ALA A 17 -25.67 -35.41 11.76
N THR A 18 -26.08 -35.63 13.00
CA THR A 18 -25.64 -34.78 14.11
C THR A 18 -24.17 -35.12 14.36
N SER A 19 -23.27 -34.54 13.56
CA SER A 19 -21.90 -34.31 14.03
C SER A 19 -22.05 -33.67 15.40
N ALA A 20 -21.46 -34.26 16.44
CA ALA A 20 -21.46 -33.63 17.75
C ALA A 20 -20.83 -32.23 17.61
N SER A 21 -21.67 -31.19 17.54
CA SER A 21 -21.22 -29.81 17.62
C SER A 21 -20.80 -29.60 19.06
N PHE A 22 -19.52 -29.83 19.34
CA PHE A 22 -18.92 -29.47 20.60
C PHE A 22 -18.90 -27.95 20.70
N ALA A 23 -19.91 -27.38 21.36
CA ALA A 23 -19.83 -26.02 21.86
C ALA A 23 -18.73 -25.99 22.93
N ARG A 24 -17.53 -25.56 22.55
CA ARG A 24 -16.45 -25.29 23.51
C ARG A 24 -16.65 -23.89 24.07
N SER A 25 -17.05 -23.81 25.33
CA SER A 25 -16.96 -22.57 26.10
C SER A 25 -15.50 -22.32 26.45
N LEU A 26 -14.90 -21.31 25.84
CA LEU A 26 -13.57 -20.83 26.20
C LEU A 26 -13.73 -19.84 27.34
N SER A 27 -13.12 -20.13 28.49
CA SER A 27 -13.12 -19.27 29.67
C SER A 27 -11.70 -19.17 30.23
N GLY A 28 -11.32 -18.00 30.75
CA GLY A 28 -9.95 -17.68 31.11
C GLY A 28 -9.24 -16.87 30.02
N SER A 29 -8.22 -17.44 29.39
CA SER A 29 -7.48 -16.80 28.29
C SER A 29 -8.04 -17.20 26.92
N LEU A 30 -8.04 -16.25 25.98
CA LEU A 30 -8.33 -16.55 24.59
C LEU A 30 -7.20 -17.44 24.02
N PRO A 31 -7.52 -18.51 23.27
CA PRO A 31 -6.51 -19.39 22.66
C PRO A 31 -5.78 -18.74 21.47
N TRP A 32 -6.10 -17.48 21.18
CA TRP A 32 -5.42 -16.66 20.20
C TRP A 32 -4.90 -15.41 20.93
N ALA A 33 -3.68 -15.01 20.63
CA ALA A 33 -3.17 -13.71 21.03
C ALA A 33 -3.29 -12.73 19.84
N PRO A 34 -3.66 -11.47 20.08
CA PRO A 34 -3.58 -10.43 19.05
C PRO A 34 -2.21 -10.46 18.37
N LEU A 35 -2.18 -10.43 17.03
CA LEU A 35 -0.96 -10.48 16.22
C LEU A 35 -0.13 -11.78 16.33
N SER A 36 -0.63 -12.85 16.98
CA SER A 36 0.08 -14.14 17.07
C SER A 36 0.39 -14.80 15.72
N SER A 37 -0.34 -14.43 14.67
CA SER A 37 -0.13 -14.93 13.30
C SER A 37 0.69 -13.99 12.42
N ASP A 38 1.04 -12.79 12.90
CA ASP A 38 1.76 -11.76 12.13
C ASP A 38 2.57 -10.87 13.10
N PRO A 39 3.67 -11.39 13.70
CA PRO A 39 4.55 -10.58 14.54
C PRO A 39 5.12 -9.42 13.71
N PRO A 40 5.36 -8.23 14.31
CA PRO A 40 5.93 -7.12 13.58
C PRO A 40 7.27 -7.55 12.97
N MET A 41 7.39 -7.43 11.64
CA MET A 41 8.65 -7.69 10.96
C MET A 41 9.71 -6.77 11.54
N GLN A 42 10.78 -7.34 12.08
CA GLN A 42 11.91 -6.53 12.54
C GLN A 42 12.47 -5.76 11.36
N VAL A 43 12.66 -4.46 11.54
CA VAL A 43 13.37 -3.64 10.56
C VAL A 43 14.83 -4.06 10.63
N VAL A 44 15.22 -5.00 9.75
CA VAL A 44 16.61 -5.41 9.61
C VAL A 44 17.39 -4.24 9.02
N SER A 45 18.47 -3.85 9.68
CA SER A 45 19.39 -2.85 9.17
C SER A 45 20.03 -3.35 7.88
N GLY A 46 20.02 -2.52 6.83
CA GLY A 46 20.72 -2.80 5.58
C GLY A 46 19.85 -2.61 4.34
N GLY A 47 20.33 -1.75 3.44
CA GLY A 47 19.88 -1.58 2.06
C GLY A 47 18.42 -1.17 1.88
N TRP A 48 18.06 -0.90 0.63
CA TRP A 48 16.68 -0.74 0.18
C TRP A 48 16.09 -2.12 -0.14
N GLN A 49 14.87 -2.41 0.32
CA GLN A 49 14.20 -3.69 0.06
C GLN A 49 13.28 -3.61 -1.15
N PHE A 50 12.60 -2.48 -1.30
CA PHE A 50 11.76 -2.19 -2.44
C PHE A 50 12.50 -1.28 -3.41
N PHE A 51 12.87 -0.09 -2.99
CA PHE A 51 13.42 0.92 -3.90
C PHE A 51 14.77 0.52 -4.49
N THR A 52 15.01 0.94 -5.73
CA THR A 52 16.36 1.07 -6.27
C THR A 52 17.07 2.26 -5.60
N PRO A 53 18.42 2.33 -5.65
CA PRO A 53 19.13 3.48 -5.10
C PRO A 53 18.67 4.82 -5.68
N GLN A 54 18.34 4.89 -6.98
CA GLN A 54 17.85 6.11 -7.62
C GLN A 54 16.45 6.50 -7.12
N GLU A 55 15.51 5.55 -7.06
CA GLU A 55 14.17 5.80 -6.54
C GLU A 55 14.21 6.21 -5.06
N ALA A 56 15.09 5.58 -4.28
CA ALA A 56 15.25 5.93 -2.88
C ALA A 56 15.78 7.35 -2.71
N ALA A 57 16.78 7.78 -3.48
CA ALA A 57 17.26 9.15 -3.47
C ALA A 57 16.17 10.17 -3.84
N LEU A 58 15.32 9.82 -4.81
CA LEU A 58 14.15 10.62 -5.19
C LEU A 58 13.15 10.72 -4.03
N VAL A 59 12.77 9.59 -3.43
CA VAL A 59 11.81 9.55 -2.31
C VAL A 59 12.35 10.27 -1.08
N GLU A 60 13.63 10.08 -0.74
CA GLU A 60 14.32 10.81 0.33
C GLU A 60 14.24 12.32 0.11
N ALA A 61 14.56 12.80 -1.10
CA ALA A 61 14.46 14.22 -1.43
C ALA A 61 13.01 14.74 -1.32
N ILE A 62 12.01 13.97 -1.75
CA ILE A 62 10.60 14.36 -1.60
C ILE A 62 10.22 14.46 -0.12
N VAL A 63 10.54 13.44 0.71
CA VAL A 63 10.13 13.47 2.12
C VAL A 63 10.82 14.57 2.91
N ASP A 64 12.04 14.96 2.54
CA ASP A 64 12.73 16.12 3.13
C ASP A 64 12.08 17.47 2.78
N ARG A 65 11.43 17.59 1.62
CA ARG A 65 10.64 18.79 1.30
C ARG A 65 9.31 18.80 2.04
N LEU A 66 8.69 17.64 2.24
CA LEU A 66 7.42 17.51 2.98
C LEU A 66 7.59 17.69 4.50
N VAL A 67 8.71 17.21 5.04
CA VAL A 67 9.08 17.31 6.46
C VAL A 67 10.51 17.88 6.51
N PRO A 68 10.67 19.21 6.37
CA PRO A 68 11.98 19.83 6.46
C PRO A 68 12.50 19.79 7.89
N ALA A 69 13.82 19.67 8.05
CA ALA A 69 14.47 19.84 9.34
C ALA A 69 14.28 21.28 9.85
N ASP A 70 14.10 21.43 11.15
CA ASP A 70 14.05 22.71 11.84
C ASP A 70 14.87 22.66 13.14
N ASP A 71 14.80 23.72 13.95
CA ASP A 71 15.58 23.82 15.20
C ASP A 71 15.18 22.74 16.24
N LEU A 72 14.00 22.13 16.10
CA LEU A 72 13.41 21.23 17.09
C LEU A 72 13.29 19.77 16.60
N SER A 73 13.35 19.56 15.29
CA SER A 73 13.05 18.29 14.64
C SER A 73 13.99 18.02 13.47
N MET A 74 14.29 16.73 13.29
CA MET A 74 15.05 16.26 12.14
C MET A 74 14.16 16.19 10.89
N GLY A 75 14.79 16.22 9.71
CA GLY A 75 14.10 16.12 8.43
C GLY A 75 13.50 14.73 8.20
N GLY A 76 12.61 14.62 7.22
CA GLY A 76 11.91 13.39 6.88
C GLY A 76 12.86 12.25 6.50
N LYS A 77 13.97 12.55 5.84
CA LYS A 77 15.03 11.59 5.52
C LYS A 77 15.71 11.11 6.77
N GLU A 78 16.18 12.00 7.65
CA GLU A 78 16.83 11.62 8.91
C GLU A 78 15.87 10.87 9.84
N ALA A 79 14.59 11.21 9.82
CA ALA A 79 13.54 10.52 10.56
C ALA A 79 13.23 9.11 10.02
N GLY A 80 13.80 8.74 8.86
CA GLY A 80 13.61 7.43 8.26
C GLY A 80 12.28 7.26 7.54
N CYS A 81 11.61 8.35 7.12
CA CYS A 81 10.34 8.27 6.40
C CYS A 81 10.46 7.45 5.11
N ALA A 82 11.52 7.64 4.33
CA ALA A 82 11.76 6.86 3.11
C ALA A 82 11.97 5.36 3.41
N VAL A 83 12.68 5.04 4.50
CA VAL A 83 12.88 3.65 4.97
C VAL A 83 11.55 3.02 5.38
N TYR A 84 10.72 3.76 6.13
CA TYR A 84 9.38 3.29 6.50
C TYR A 84 8.54 2.97 5.26
N ILE A 85 8.50 3.88 4.28
CA ILE A 85 7.76 3.69 3.02
C ILE A 85 8.29 2.45 2.29
N ASP A 86 9.61 2.31 2.14
CA ASP A 86 10.26 1.14 1.51
C ASP A 86 9.81 -0.19 2.11
N ARG A 87 9.79 -0.27 3.45
CA ARG A 87 9.32 -1.48 4.16
C ARG A 87 7.82 -1.72 3.95
N GLN A 88 7.01 -0.67 3.97
CA GLN A 88 5.56 -0.80 3.74
C GLN A 88 5.22 -1.25 2.32
N LEU A 89 5.98 -0.80 1.32
CA LEU A 89 5.81 -1.22 -0.07
C LEU A 89 6.25 -2.66 -0.32
N THR A 90 7.14 -3.21 0.52
CA THR A 90 7.48 -4.65 0.51
C THR A 90 6.40 -5.49 1.20
N GLY A 91 5.66 -4.91 2.15
CA GLY A 91 4.71 -5.62 2.99
C GLY A 91 3.28 -5.77 2.45
N ALA A 92 2.37 -6.07 3.36
CA ALA A 92 0.94 -6.27 3.09
C ALA A 92 0.26 -5.03 2.48
N PHE A 93 0.73 -3.83 2.85
CA PHE A 93 0.27 -2.56 2.26
C PHE A 93 0.63 -2.48 0.79
N GLY A 94 1.92 -2.65 0.43
CA GLY A 94 2.41 -2.59 -0.94
C GLY A 94 1.68 -3.53 -1.89
N THR A 95 1.38 -4.76 -1.43
CA THR A 95 0.66 -5.78 -2.18
C THR A 95 -0.87 -5.65 -2.11
N SER A 96 -1.40 -4.76 -1.26
CA SER A 96 -2.84 -4.68 -0.95
C SER A 96 -3.47 -6.01 -0.52
N SER A 97 -2.69 -6.91 0.08
CA SER A 97 -3.12 -8.26 0.48
C SER A 97 -4.32 -8.29 1.44
N ARG A 98 -4.56 -7.19 2.15
CA ARG A 98 -5.67 -7.03 3.11
C ARG A 98 -6.87 -6.26 2.54
N LEU A 99 -6.83 -5.87 1.27
CA LEU A 99 -7.89 -5.13 0.60
C LEU A 99 -8.58 -6.00 -0.45
N TYR A 100 -9.85 -5.69 -0.73
CA TYR A 100 -10.54 -6.28 -1.86
C TYR A 100 -10.10 -5.59 -3.16
N THR A 101 -9.41 -6.32 -4.03
CA THR A 101 -8.81 -5.81 -5.27
C THR A 101 -9.30 -6.55 -6.51
N LYS A 102 -10.50 -7.15 -6.44
CA LYS A 102 -11.12 -7.77 -7.63
C LYS A 102 -11.92 -6.71 -8.37
N GLY A 103 -11.78 -6.71 -9.69
CA GLY A 103 -12.57 -5.85 -10.56
C GLY A 103 -14.07 -6.19 -10.52
N PRO A 104 -14.92 -5.39 -11.20
CA PRO A 104 -14.54 -4.32 -12.12
C PRO A 104 -14.07 -3.04 -11.39
N PHE A 105 -13.04 -2.39 -11.93
CA PHE A 105 -12.55 -1.08 -11.45
C PHE A 105 -13.28 0.03 -12.20
N LEU A 106 -14.17 0.73 -11.51
CA LEU A 106 -14.95 1.84 -12.07
C LEU A 106 -14.35 3.18 -11.62
N PRO A 107 -14.55 4.27 -12.39
CA PRO A 107 -14.18 5.60 -11.94
C PRO A 107 -14.84 5.91 -10.58
N GLY A 108 -14.01 6.25 -9.60
CA GLY A 108 -14.48 6.63 -8.26
C GLY A 108 -15.01 8.06 -8.22
N LEU A 109 -15.83 8.35 -7.20
CA LEU A 109 -16.16 9.72 -6.83
C LEU A 109 -14.92 10.42 -6.23
N PRO A 110 -14.83 11.77 -6.29
CA PRO A 110 -13.69 12.50 -5.72
C PRO A 110 -13.39 12.20 -4.24
N THR A 111 -14.39 11.79 -3.47
CA THR A 111 -14.26 11.45 -2.04
C THR A 111 -13.80 10.01 -1.76
N GLN A 112 -13.75 9.15 -2.78
CA GLN A 112 -13.45 7.72 -2.63
C GLN A 112 -11.96 7.39 -2.78
N GLY A 113 -11.12 8.38 -3.10
CA GLY A 113 -9.70 8.17 -3.34
C GLY A 113 -9.44 7.26 -4.55
N TYR A 114 -8.35 6.51 -4.50
CA TYR A 114 -7.91 5.67 -5.62
C TYR A 114 -8.77 4.40 -5.74
N GLN A 115 -9.36 4.19 -6.92
CA GLN A 115 -10.24 3.06 -7.25
C GLN A 115 -9.71 2.22 -8.44
N GLY A 116 -8.44 2.39 -8.82
CA GLY A 116 -7.84 1.65 -9.94
C GLY A 116 -7.27 0.28 -9.55
N GLU A 117 -6.80 -0.46 -10.56
CA GLU A 117 -6.27 -1.82 -10.38
C GLU A 117 -4.92 -1.87 -9.67
N ALA A 118 -4.03 -0.90 -9.96
CA ALA A 118 -2.67 -0.94 -9.46
C ALA A 118 -2.59 -0.84 -7.93
N ASN A 119 -1.89 -1.79 -7.30
CA ASN A 119 -1.61 -1.75 -5.87
C ASN A 119 -0.62 -0.61 -5.52
N PRO A 120 -0.45 -0.25 -4.23
CA PRO A 120 0.47 0.80 -3.83
C PRO A 120 1.90 0.62 -4.36
N ALA A 121 2.47 -0.58 -4.31
CA ALA A 121 3.81 -0.83 -4.83
C ALA A 121 3.92 -0.49 -6.32
N GLN A 122 2.99 -0.94 -7.14
CA GLN A 122 2.93 -0.64 -8.57
C GLN A 122 2.76 0.86 -8.83
N ARG A 123 1.88 1.54 -8.09
CA ARG A 123 1.69 2.98 -8.21
C ARG A 123 2.95 3.78 -7.90
N TYR A 124 3.69 3.39 -6.85
CA TYR A 124 4.98 4.03 -6.55
C TYR A 124 5.99 3.82 -7.68
N ARG A 125 6.11 2.60 -8.25
CA ARG A 125 7.01 2.37 -9.39
C ARG A 125 6.66 3.25 -10.59
N ILE A 126 5.39 3.27 -10.97
CA ILE A 126 4.91 4.03 -12.13
C ILE A 126 5.13 5.53 -11.89
N GLY A 127 4.71 6.05 -10.74
CA GLY A 127 4.84 7.47 -10.42
C GLY A 127 6.29 7.94 -10.33
N LEU A 128 7.16 7.18 -9.66
CA LEU A 128 8.58 7.54 -9.54
C LEU A 128 9.30 7.51 -10.88
N ALA A 129 9.03 6.50 -11.71
CA ALA A 129 9.58 6.43 -13.05
C ALA A 129 9.08 7.58 -13.94
N ALA A 130 7.81 7.96 -13.84
CA ALA A 130 7.24 9.04 -14.61
C ALA A 130 7.80 10.42 -14.18
N ILE A 131 8.00 10.65 -12.88
CA ILE A 131 8.68 11.86 -12.37
C ILE A 131 10.12 11.94 -12.91
N ASP A 132 10.88 10.85 -12.80
CA ASP A 132 12.27 10.81 -13.28
C ASP A 132 12.35 11.06 -14.80
N ALA A 133 11.47 10.42 -15.58
CA ALA A 133 11.40 10.62 -17.03
C ALA A 133 11.04 12.07 -17.38
N PHE A 134 10.03 12.65 -16.70
CA PHE A 134 9.59 14.01 -16.92
C PHE A 134 10.72 15.02 -16.66
N LEU A 135 11.42 14.89 -15.53
CA LEU A 135 12.49 15.83 -15.16
C LEU A 135 13.74 15.66 -16.02
N LYS A 136 14.08 14.44 -16.41
CA LYS A 136 15.14 14.18 -17.38
C LYS A 136 14.83 14.79 -18.75
N GLN A 137 13.58 14.72 -19.19
CA GLN A 137 13.17 15.34 -20.46
C GLN A 137 13.15 16.88 -20.37
N ARG A 138 12.74 17.44 -19.24
CA ARG A 138 12.62 18.89 -19.04
C ARG A 138 13.98 19.57 -18.88
N ASP A 139 14.80 19.06 -17.95
CA ASP A 139 16.02 19.74 -17.48
C ASP A 139 17.29 18.86 -17.57
N GLY A 140 17.16 17.58 -17.95
CA GLY A 140 18.27 16.62 -17.92
C GLY A 140 18.70 16.22 -16.51
N LYS A 141 17.93 16.59 -15.48
CA LYS A 141 18.22 16.36 -14.06
C LYS A 141 17.20 15.42 -13.43
N THR A 142 17.63 14.72 -12.39
CA THR A 142 16.76 14.03 -11.45
C THR A 142 16.18 15.03 -10.45
N PHE A 143 15.10 14.65 -9.75
CA PHE A 143 14.49 15.50 -8.73
C PHE A 143 15.47 15.91 -7.61
N ALA A 144 16.32 14.98 -7.17
CA ALA A 144 17.31 15.23 -6.11
C ALA A 144 18.41 16.24 -6.52
N GLU A 145 18.61 16.47 -7.82
CA GLU A 145 19.59 17.42 -8.37
C GLU A 145 19.01 18.83 -8.60
N LEU A 146 17.70 19.00 -8.44
CA LEU A 146 17.05 20.31 -8.49
C LEU A 146 17.41 21.16 -7.26
N GLN A 147 17.37 22.48 -7.39
CA GLN A 147 17.51 23.36 -6.23
C GLN A 147 16.28 23.20 -5.31
N PRO A 148 16.41 23.40 -3.98
CA PRO A 148 15.29 23.22 -3.06
C PRO A 148 14.01 23.99 -3.43
N ALA A 149 14.17 25.23 -3.91
CA ALA A 149 13.03 26.03 -4.38
C ALA A 149 12.35 25.43 -5.63
N ASP A 150 13.12 24.84 -6.54
CA ASP A 150 12.59 24.17 -7.73
C ASP A 150 11.92 22.82 -7.38
N GLN A 151 12.42 22.13 -6.36
CA GLN A 151 11.79 20.93 -5.80
C GLN A 151 10.41 21.26 -5.24
N ASP A 152 10.31 22.30 -4.40
CA ASP A 152 9.04 22.76 -3.86
C ASP A 152 8.07 23.18 -4.95
N ALA A 153 8.53 24.01 -5.89
CA ALA A 153 7.71 24.50 -7.00
C ALA A 153 7.17 23.33 -7.85
N PHE A 154 8.00 22.31 -8.09
CA PHE A 154 7.59 21.10 -8.79
C PHE A 154 6.54 20.30 -8.01
N LEU A 155 6.75 20.07 -6.71
CA LEU A 155 5.79 19.35 -5.86
C LEU A 155 4.45 20.08 -5.75
N THR A 156 4.46 21.41 -5.60
CA THR A 156 3.24 22.24 -5.60
C THR A 156 2.53 22.18 -6.96
N ALA A 157 3.27 22.19 -8.07
CA ALA A 157 2.68 22.05 -9.40
C ALA A 157 2.04 20.66 -9.61
N MET A 158 2.67 19.60 -9.09
CA MET A 158 2.11 18.25 -9.11
C MET A 158 0.83 18.15 -8.28
N GLU A 159 0.81 18.69 -7.06
CA GLU A 159 -0.37 18.75 -6.20
C GLU A 159 -1.54 19.48 -6.89
N ALA A 160 -1.22 20.59 -7.57
CA ALA A 160 -2.19 21.38 -8.32
C ALA A 160 -2.66 20.72 -9.64
N GLY A 161 -2.16 19.52 -9.98
CA GLY A 161 -2.49 18.82 -11.22
C GLY A 161 -2.00 19.52 -12.49
N LYS A 162 -0.93 20.33 -12.39
CA LYS A 162 -0.36 21.10 -13.52
C LYS A 162 0.83 20.42 -14.18
N VAL A 163 1.19 19.23 -13.71
CA VAL A 163 2.30 18.43 -14.25
C VAL A 163 1.72 17.22 -14.95
N ASP A 164 1.82 17.21 -16.28
CA ASP A 164 1.45 16.06 -17.09
C ASP A 164 2.63 15.09 -17.15
N LEU A 165 2.59 14.11 -16.24
CA LEU A 165 3.55 13.00 -16.24
C LEU A 165 3.26 12.06 -17.43
N PRO A 166 4.29 11.49 -18.06
CA PRO A 166 4.16 10.60 -19.22
C PRO A 166 3.55 9.23 -18.88
#